data_AF-A0A2E2B8W4-F1
#
_entry.id   AF-A0A2E2B8W4-F1
#
_cell.length_a   1.000
_cell.length_b   1.000
_cell.length_c   1.000
_cell.angle_alpha   90.00
_cell.angle_beta   90.00
_cell.angle_gamma   90.00
#
_symmetry.space_group_name_H-M   'P 1'
#
loop_
_entity.id
_entity.type
_entity.pdbx_description
1 polymer ?
#
loop_
_entity_poly.entity_id
_entity_poly.type
_entity_poly.pdbx_seq_one_letter_code
_entity_poly.pdbx_strand_id
1 'polypeptide(L)'
;MTGCQPQPEQSAEAIDPQRVGVYDSRSIAIAFVNSPAYKQHVQPIHTANHQAYAQAVEDGDTARVEQLKAWGQAQQTKLHMQAFSTEPVDEILKHVQSSLPLIKQQTGVDRLICKWDKQAMAEVGKAQQVDVTLLLIDAFKPTPTQRKAAIEILKHQPIALDAARRIDD
;
A
#
# COMPACT_ATOMS: atom_id res chain seq x y z
N MET A 1 -52.46 -30.32 -4.93
CA MET A 1 -52.40 -28.88 -5.23
C MET A 1 -51.17 -28.32 -4.57
N THR A 2 -50.31 -27.76 -5.41
CA THR A 2 -49.00 -27.16 -5.16
C THR A 2 -49.03 -26.06 -4.11
N GLY A 3 -47.97 -25.93 -3.32
CA GLY A 3 -47.78 -24.78 -2.44
C GLY A 3 -46.43 -24.81 -1.71
N CYS A 4 -45.34 -24.62 -2.45
CA CYS A 4 -44.05 -24.22 -1.88
C CYS A 4 -44.23 -22.89 -1.12
N GLN A 5 -43.96 -22.88 0.18
CA GLN A 5 -43.65 -21.63 0.88
C GLN A 5 -42.14 -21.41 0.80
N PRO A 6 -41.65 -20.36 0.13
CA PRO A 6 -40.27 -19.96 0.29
C PRO A 6 -40.09 -19.37 1.70
N GLN A 7 -39.09 -19.86 2.42
CA GLN A 7 -38.55 -19.19 3.59
C GLN A 7 -38.03 -17.82 3.16
N PRO A 8 -38.20 -16.75 3.96
CA PRO A 8 -37.51 -15.50 3.68
C PRO A 8 -36.01 -15.76 3.78
N GLU A 9 -35.34 -15.67 2.63
CA GLU A 9 -33.91 -15.58 2.52
C GLU A 9 -33.43 -14.51 3.49
N GLN A 10 -32.51 -14.89 4.38
CA GLN A 10 -31.84 -13.95 5.26
C GLN A 10 -31.19 -12.87 4.40
N SER A 11 -31.77 -11.68 4.51
CA SER A 11 -31.29 -10.42 3.97
C SER A 11 -29.77 -10.36 4.04
N ALA A 12 -29.13 -10.20 2.87
CA ALA A 12 -27.80 -9.63 2.82
C ALA A 12 -27.84 -8.33 3.64
N GLU A 13 -27.07 -8.28 4.73
CA GLU A 13 -26.97 -7.11 5.58
C GLU A 13 -26.75 -5.88 4.71
N ALA A 14 -27.67 -4.92 4.84
CA ALA A 14 -27.52 -3.61 4.25
C ALA A 14 -26.20 -3.04 4.76
N ILE A 15 -25.27 -2.87 3.83
CA ILE A 15 -23.99 -2.22 4.06
C ILE A 15 -24.27 -0.85 4.67
N ASP A 16 -23.84 -0.64 5.91
CA ASP A 16 -24.05 0.61 6.63
C ASP A 16 -23.09 1.68 6.05
N PRO A 17 -23.59 2.71 5.35
CA PRO A 17 -22.77 3.79 4.77
C PRO A 17 -22.03 4.64 5.83
N GLN A 18 -22.11 4.28 7.11
CA GLN A 18 -21.47 4.97 8.22
C GLN A 18 -20.05 4.50 8.54
N ARG A 19 -19.47 3.48 7.91
CA ARG A 19 -18.13 2.98 8.28
C ARG A 19 -17.07 3.18 7.19
N VAL A 20 -15.99 3.86 7.55
CA VAL A 20 -14.84 4.12 6.67
C VAL A 20 -13.60 3.46 7.24
N GLY A 21 -12.91 2.68 6.42
CA GLY A 21 -11.63 2.09 6.75
C GLY A 21 -10.54 3.16 6.66
N VAL A 22 -9.81 3.38 7.74
CA VAL A 22 -8.70 4.33 7.80
C VAL A 22 -7.39 3.54 7.91
N TYR A 23 -6.37 3.95 7.18
CA TYR A 23 -5.06 3.28 7.20
C TYR A 23 -3.88 4.26 7.22
N ASP A 24 -2.73 3.81 7.73
CA ASP A 24 -1.45 4.54 7.65
C ASP A 24 -0.65 4.10 6.41
N SER A 25 -0.58 4.95 5.37
CA SER A 25 0.11 4.64 4.10
C SER A 25 1.57 4.22 4.27
N ARG A 26 2.27 4.76 5.27
CA ARG A 26 3.68 4.45 5.54
C ARG A 26 3.89 3.00 5.92
N SER A 27 3.00 2.49 6.78
CA SER A 27 3.05 1.10 7.21
C SER A 27 2.77 0.14 6.05
N ILE A 28 1.89 0.54 5.12
CA ILE A 28 1.59 -0.21 3.90
C ILE A 28 2.81 -0.27 2.99
N ALA A 29 3.50 0.86 2.78
CA ALA A 29 4.72 0.88 1.99
C ALA A 29 5.82 -0.03 2.57
N ILE A 30 6.02 0.03 3.89
CA ILE A 30 7.01 -0.82 4.59
C ILE A 30 6.62 -2.30 4.53
N ALA A 31 5.34 -2.64 4.71
CA ALA A 31 4.86 -4.01 4.61
C ALA A 31 4.98 -4.58 3.18
N PHE A 32 4.87 -3.72 2.16
CA PHE A 32 5.01 -4.10 0.77
C PHE A 32 6.45 -4.44 0.39
N VAL A 33 7.44 -3.63 0.79
CA VAL A 33 8.83 -3.86 0.40
C VAL A 33 9.31 -5.25 0.85
N ASN A 34 9.84 -6.03 -0.09
CA ASN A 34 10.26 -7.42 0.09
C ASN A 34 9.13 -8.42 0.45
N SER A 35 7.85 -8.04 0.39
CA SER A 35 6.72 -8.97 0.47
C SER A 35 6.71 -9.95 -0.72
N PRO A 36 5.93 -11.05 -0.67
CA PRO A 36 5.68 -11.88 -1.84
C PRO A 36 5.22 -11.09 -3.08
N ALA A 37 4.34 -10.10 -2.92
CA ALA A 37 3.87 -9.27 -4.03
C ALA A 37 5.01 -8.44 -4.64
N TYR A 38 5.86 -7.82 -3.80
CA TYR A 38 7.03 -7.09 -4.26
C TYR A 38 8.01 -8.00 -5.00
N LYS A 39 8.29 -9.19 -4.45
CA LYS A 39 9.18 -10.18 -5.07
C LYS A 39 8.66 -10.67 -6.41
N GLN A 40 7.34 -10.78 -6.56
CA GLN A 40 6.71 -11.23 -7.79
C GLN A 40 6.68 -10.13 -8.87
N HIS A 41 6.42 -8.87 -8.49
CA HIS A 41 6.10 -7.81 -9.46
C HIS A 41 7.17 -6.73 -9.61
N VAL A 42 7.90 -6.41 -8.55
CA VAL A 42 8.86 -5.28 -8.52
C VAL A 42 10.30 -5.76 -8.60
N GLN A 43 10.65 -6.79 -7.82
CA GLN A 43 12.00 -7.34 -7.80
C GLN A 43 12.54 -7.73 -9.19
N PRO A 44 11.77 -8.35 -10.10
CA PRO A 44 12.28 -8.70 -11.43
C PRO A 44 12.66 -7.46 -12.26
N ILE A 45 11.93 -6.36 -12.11
CA ILE A 45 12.22 -5.10 -12.81
C ILE A 45 13.53 -4.51 -12.31
N HIS A 46 13.72 -4.48 -10.98
CA HIS A 46 14.98 -4.03 -10.39
C HIS A 46 16.16 -4.90 -10.83
N THR A 47 16.01 -6.22 -10.84
CA THR A 47 17.05 -7.14 -11.30
C THR A 47 17.39 -6.90 -12.77
N ALA A 48 16.39 -6.77 -13.64
CA ALA A 48 16.59 -6.50 -15.07
C ALA A 48 17.29 -5.15 -15.31
N ASN A 49 16.89 -4.10 -14.59
CA ASN A 49 17.52 -2.78 -14.70
C ASN A 49 18.96 -2.78 -14.18
N HIS A 50 19.26 -3.55 -13.13
CA HIS A 50 20.63 -3.72 -12.65
C HIS A 50 21.51 -4.45 -13.67
N GLN A 51 21.00 -5.51 -14.31
CA GLN A 51 21.71 -6.20 -15.39
C GLN A 51 21.94 -5.29 -16.60
N ALA A 52 20.91 -4.54 -17.00
CA ALA A 52 21.01 -3.56 -18.09
C ALA A 52 22.01 -2.44 -17.77
N TYR A 53 22.15 -2.06 -16.50
CA TYR A 53 23.12 -1.07 -16.05
C TYR A 53 24.55 -1.61 -16.22
N ALA A 54 24.81 -2.82 -15.74
CA ALA A 54 26.11 -3.46 -15.88
C ALA A 54 26.52 -3.58 -17.36
N GLN A 55 25.59 -4.03 -18.22
CA GLN A 55 25.82 -4.11 -19.66
C GLN A 55 26.12 -2.74 -20.28
N ALA A 56 25.36 -1.70 -19.93
CA ALA A 56 25.59 -0.35 -20.45
C ALA A 56 26.95 0.23 -20.03
N VAL A 57 27.45 -0.13 -18.84
CA VAL A 57 28.82 0.21 -18.41
C VAL A 57 29.86 -0.50 -19.27
N GLU A 58 29.69 -1.81 -19.51
CA GLU A 58 30.59 -2.60 -20.35
C GLU A 58 30.63 -2.10 -21.81
N ASP A 59 29.47 -1.70 -22.35
CA ASP A 59 29.32 -1.19 -23.72
C ASP A 59 29.74 0.28 -23.87
N GLY A 60 30.01 0.98 -22.76
CA GLY A 60 30.30 2.42 -22.76
C GLY A 60 29.09 3.30 -23.12
N ASP A 61 27.86 2.78 -23.01
CA ASP A 61 26.62 3.52 -23.27
C ASP A 61 26.29 4.44 -22.08
N THR A 62 26.98 5.58 -22.05
CA THR A 62 26.81 6.60 -21.02
C THR A 62 25.38 7.13 -20.90
N ALA A 63 24.63 7.23 -22.01
CA ALA A 63 23.25 7.69 -21.99
C ALA A 63 22.35 6.69 -21.25
N ARG A 64 22.54 5.40 -21.51
CA ARG A 64 21.78 4.34 -20.84
C ARG A 64 22.14 4.19 -19.37
N VAL A 65 23.43 4.34 -19.03
CA VAL A 65 23.92 4.37 -17.65
C VAL A 65 23.21 5.48 -16.85
N GLU A 66 23.21 6.71 -17.35
CA GLU A 66 22.58 7.84 -16.65
C GLU A 66 21.06 7.69 -16.54
N GLN A 67 20.40 7.16 -17.58
CA GLN A 67 18.97 6.86 -17.53
C GLN A 67 18.64 5.85 -16.42
N LEU A 68 19.42 4.77 -16.28
CA LEU A 68 19.17 3.73 -15.28
C LEU A 68 19.48 4.20 -13.85
N LYS A 69 20.51 5.05 -13.67
CA LYS A 69 20.76 5.71 -12.38
C LYS A 69 19.59 6.61 -11.98
N ALA A 70 19.14 7.47 -12.89
CA ALA A 70 18.02 8.38 -12.63
C ALA A 70 16.74 7.59 -12.30
N TRP A 71 16.48 6.49 -12.99
CA TRP A 71 15.37 5.59 -12.67
C TRP A 71 15.48 5.02 -11.25
N GLY A 72 16.66 4.49 -10.88
CA GLY A 72 16.89 3.92 -9.55
C GLY A 72 16.71 4.94 -8.44
N GLN A 73 17.31 6.13 -8.59
CA GLN A 73 17.15 7.25 -7.66
C GLN A 73 15.68 7.68 -7.52
N ALA A 74 14.95 7.75 -8.64
CA ALA A 74 13.53 8.10 -8.62
C ALA A 74 12.69 7.06 -7.87
N GLN A 75 12.96 5.75 -8.04
CA GLN A 75 12.25 4.70 -7.30
C GLN A 75 12.55 4.76 -5.81
N GLN A 76 13.82 4.93 -5.43
CA GLN A 76 14.23 5.02 -4.02
C GLN A 76 13.62 6.25 -3.34
N THR A 77 13.71 7.41 -3.99
CA THR A 77 13.08 8.66 -3.53
C THR A 77 11.58 8.47 -3.31
N LYS A 78 10.90 7.81 -4.25
CA LYS A 78 9.46 7.52 -4.13
C LYS A 78 9.17 6.64 -2.92
N LEU A 79 9.93 5.56 -2.72
CA LEU A 79 9.77 4.68 -1.57
C LEU A 79 10.01 5.42 -0.24
N HIS A 80 10.98 6.34 -0.17
CA HIS A 80 11.20 7.17 1.02
C HIS A 80 10.02 8.08 1.32
N MET A 81 9.48 8.76 0.30
CA MET A 81 8.30 9.61 0.46
C MET A 81 7.07 8.80 0.91
N GLN A 82 6.91 7.58 0.41
CA GLN A 82 5.81 6.69 0.79
C GLN A 82 5.98 6.07 2.18
N ALA A 83 7.19 5.63 2.54
CA ALA A 83 7.46 4.92 3.80
C ALA A 83 7.63 5.86 5.00
N PHE A 84 8.08 7.10 4.79
CA PHE A 84 8.41 8.01 5.89
C PHE A 84 7.57 9.29 5.91
N SER A 85 6.89 9.62 4.81
CA SER A 85 6.07 10.82 4.69
C SER A 85 4.62 10.49 4.34
N THR A 86 3.96 11.37 3.57
CA THR A 86 2.52 11.33 3.29
C THR A 86 2.20 11.07 1.82
N GLU A 87 3.20 10.63 1.04
CA GLU A 87 3.00 10.29 -0.36
C GLU A 87 1.97 9.16 -0.48
N PRO A 88 1.03 9.23 -1.45
CA PRO A 88 0.04 8.20 -1.67
C PRO A 88 0.65 6.85 -2.04
N VAL A 89 -0.08 5.77 -1.76
CA VAL A 89 0.36 4.37 -1.97
C VAL A 89 -0.65 3.58 -2.81
N ASP A 90 -1.44 4.26 -3.64
CA ASP A 90 -2.50 3.68 -4.45
C ASP A 90 -2.01 2.52 -5.33
N GLU A 91 -0.82 2.65 -5.91
CA GLU A 91 -0.22 1.59 -6.72
C GLU A 91 0.23 0.39 -5.89
N ILE A 92 0.60 0.60 -4.62
CA ILE A 92 0.95 -0.49 -3.71
C ILE A 92 -0.31 -1.26 -3.30
N LEU A 93 -1.40 -0.54 -3.00
CA LEU A 93 -2.69 -1.15 -2.66
C LEU A 93 -3.26 -2.01 -3.80
N LYS A 94 -2.88 -1.76 -5.05
CA LYS A 94 -3.28 -2.61 -6.18
C LYS A 94 -2.86 -4.07 -6.01
N HIS A 95 -1.78 -4.34 -5.28
CA HIS A 95 -1.26 -5.69 -5.03
C HIS A 95 -2.05 -6.48 -3.99
N VAL A 96 -2.96 -5.85 -3.24
CA VAL A 96 -3.83 -6.51 -2.25
C VAL A 96 -5.31 -6.38 -2.59
N GLN A 97 -5.64 -5.97 -3.83
CA GLN A 97 -7.03 -5.82 -4.30
C GLN A 97 -7.88 -7.08 -4.07
N SER A 98 -7.30 -8.27 -4.30
CA SER A 98 -7.99 -9.55 -4.09
C SER A 98 -8.36 -9.82 -2.62
N SER A 99 -7.66 -9.20 -1.67
CA SER A 99 -7.93 -9.33 -0.24
C SER A 99 -8.95 -8.30 0.27
N LEU A 100 -9.22 -7.23 -0.51
CA LEU A 100 -10.13 -6.17 -0.07
C LEU A 100 -11.55 -6.66 0.22
N PRO A 101 -12.19 -7.55 -0.58
CA PRO A 101 -13.54 -8.05 -0.26
C PRO A 101 -13.62 -8.71 1.12
N LEU A 102 -12.60 -9.48 1.51
CA LEU A 102 -12.53 -10.11 2.83
C LEU A 102 -12.36 -9.07 3.95
N ILE A 103 -11.49 -8.08 3.75
CA ILE A 103 -11.29 -6.99 4.72
C ILE A 103 -12.60 -6.21 4.91
N LYS A 104 -13.30 -5.91 3.81
CA LYS A 104 -14.61 -5.24 3.85
C LYS A 104 -15.64 -6.06 4.63
N GLN A 105 -15.74 -7.36 4.35
CA GLN A 105 -16.64 -8.27 5.08
C GLN A 105 -16.31 -8.33 6.57
N GLN A 106 -15.03 -8.38 6.95
CA GLN A 106 -14.59 -8.47 8.35
C GLN A 106 -14.84 -7.18 9.14
N THR A 107 -14.83 -6.02 8.49
CA THR A 107 -14.81 -4.71 9.16
C THR A 107 -16.08 -3.90 8.95
N GLY A 108 -16.89 -4.28 7.95
CA GLY A 108 -18.07 -3.55 7.51
C GLY A 108 -17.73 -2.20 6.85
N VAL A 109 -16.51 -2.01 6.33
CA VAL A 109 -16.11 -0.76 5.66
C VAL A 109 -16.25 -0.88 4.15
N ASP A 110 -16.65 0.21 3.48
CA ASP A 110 -16.76 0.22 2.01
C ASP A 110 -15.66 1.00 1.30
N ARG A 111 -15.10 1.98 2.02
CA ARG A 111 -14.10 2.91 1.51
C ARG A 111 -12.87 2.87 2.39
N LEU A 112 -11.71 2.96 1.75
CA LEU A 112 -10.42 3.08 2.42
C LEU A 112 -9.90 4.51 2.24
N ILE A 113 -9.47 5.12 3.34
CA ILE A 113 -8.92 6.47 3.36
C ILE A 113 -7.58 6.46 4.07
N CYS A 114 -6.57 7.08 3.44
CA CYS A 114 -5.29 7.32 4.08
C CYS A 114 -5.47 8.36 5.18
N LYS A 115 -5.06 8.06 6.41
CA LYS A 115 -5.19 9.00 7.54
C LYS A 115 -4.39 10.30 7.36
N TRP A 116 -3.44 10.32 6.43
CA TRP A 116 -2.63 11.49 6.09
C TRP A 116 -3.24 12.36 4.99
N ASP A 117 -4.26 11.86 4.29
CA ASP A 117 -5.02 12.64 3.31
C ASP A 117 -6.02 13.54 4.03
N LYS A 118 -5.62 14.80 4.26
CA LYS A 118 -6.46 15.79 4.96
C LYS A 118 -7.77 16.07 4.24
N GLN A 119 -7.78 16.02 2.90
CA GLN A 119 -8.97 16.30 2.13
C GLN A 119 -9.96 15.15 2.28
N ALA A 120 -9.52 13.92 2.03
CA ALA A 120 -10.38 12.74 2.19
C ALA A 120 -10.85 12.57 3.65
N MET A 121 -10.00 12.86 4.63
CA MET A 121 -10.37 12.82 6.05
C MET A 121 -11.41 13.89 6.42
N ALA A 122 -11.40 15.06 5.79
CA ALA A 122 -12.44 16.07 6.01
C ALA A 122 -13.81 15.62 5.47
N GLU A 123 -13.83 14.81 4.40
CA GLU A 123 -15.05 14.26 3.80
C GLU A 123 -15.68 13.10 4.59
N VAL A 124 -14.94 12.49 5.54
CA VAL A 124 -15.47 11.43 6.42
C VAL A 124 -16.62 11.94 7.29
N GLY A 125 -16.58 13.22 7.70
CA GLY A 125 -17.63 13.82 8.52
C GLY A 125 -17.87 13.06 9.82
N LYS A 126 -19.10 12.57 10.02
CA LYS A 126 -19.52 11.81 11.22
C LYS A 126 -19.45 10.29 11.06
N ALA A 127 -18.92 9.79 9.93
CA ALA A 127 -18.79 8.35 9.72
C ALA A 127 -17.84 7.75 10.77
N GLN A 128 -18.18 6.57 11.26
CA GLN A 128 -17.34 5.75 12.10
C GLN A 128 -16.08 5.35 11.34
N GLN A 129 -14.94 5.70 11.92
CA GLN A 129 -13.64 5.31 11.40
C GLN A 129 -13.23 3.96 11.99
N VAL A 130 -12.78 3.06 11.13
CA VAL A 130 -12.29 1.74 11.51
C VAL A 130 -10.84 1.64 11.05
N ASP A 131 -9.90 1.51 11.97
CA ASP A 131 -8.50 1.31 11.61
C ASP A 131 -8.33 -0.09 10.99
N VAL A 132 -7.98 -0.14 9.71
CA VAL A 132 -7.75 -1.37 8.95
C VAL A 132 -6.28 -1.58 8.61
N THR A 133 -5.38 -0.78 9.18
CA THR A 133 -3.95 -0.78 8.89
C THR A 133 -3.34 -2.17 9.04
N LEU A 134 -3.60 -2.85 10.16
CA LEU A 134 -3.03 -4.18 10.41
C LEU A 134 -3.56 -5.24 9.43
N LEU A 135 -4.84 -5.16 9.06
CA LEU A 135 -5.43 -6.08 8.08
C LEU A 135 -4.81 -5.91 6.70
N LEU A 136 -4.55 -4.66 6.30
CA LEU A 136 -3.86 -4.36 5.05
C LEU A 136 -2.39 -4.81 5.09
N ILE A 137 -1.68 -4.61 6.21
CA ILE A 137 -0.32 -5.14 6.40
C ILE A 137 -0.32 -6.66 6.22
N ASP A 138 -1.22 -7.37 6.90
CA ASP A 138 -1.28 -8.83 6.89
C ASP A 138 -1.68 -9.37 5.51
N ALA A 139 -2.43 -8.61 4.71
CA ALA A 139 -2.77 -8.96 3.33
C ALA A 139 -1.54 -9.06 2.41
N PHE A 140 -0.46 -8.33 2.69
CA PHE A 140 0.82 -8.47 1.96
C PHE A 140 1.59 -9.73 2.36
N LYS A 141 1.16 -10.46 3.39
CA LYS A 141 1.86 -11.64 3.95
C LYS A 141 3.34 -11.35 4.24
N PRO A 142 3.66 -10.27 4.99
CA PRO A 142 5.04 -9.93 5.34
C PRO A 142 5.64 -11.01 6.25
N THR A 143 6.98 -11.13 6.24
CA THR A 143 7.71 -11.85 7.28
C THR A 143 7.52 -11.18 8.66
N PRO A 144 7.78 -11.89 9.77
CA PRO A 144 7.66 -11.30 11.10
C PRO A 144 8.48 -10.00 11.29
N THR A 145 9.68 -9.94 10.71
CA THR A 145 10.55 -8.75 10.76
C THR A 145 9.92 -7.58 10.01
N GLN A 146 9.42 -7.80 8.79
CA GLN A 146 8.75 -6.77 8.00
C GLN A 146 7.47 -6.27 8.69
N ARG A 147 6.66 -7.20 9.20
CA ARG A 147 5.45 -6.87 9.96
C ARG A 147 5.79 -5.99 11.18
N LYS A 148 6.84 -6.35 11.92
CA LYS A 148 7.32 -5.57 13.05
C LYS A 148 7.73 -4.15 12.62
N ALA A 149 8.49 -4.01 11.54
CA ALA A 149 8.88 -2.69 11.01
C ALA A 149 7.67 -1.84 10.59
N ALA A 150 6.70 -2.44 9.91
CA ALA A 150 5.46 -1.77 9.49
C ALA A 150 4.60 -1.32 10.69
N ILE A 151 4.66 -2.04 11.82
CA ILE A 151 3.99 -1.61 13.06
C ILE A 151 4.79 -0.53 13.79
N GLU A 152 6.12 -0.61 13.77
CA GLU A 152 6.98 0.34 14.47
C GLU A 152 6.82 1.77 13.92
N ILE A 153 6.69 1.93 12.60
CA ILE A 153 6.51 3.24 11.98
C ILE A 153 5.25 3.97 12.47
N LEU A 154 4.24 3.25 12.95
CA LEU A 154 3.00 3.83 13.49
C LEU A 154 3.25 4.67 14.74
N LYS A 155 4.35 4.44 15.45
CA LYS A 155 4.76 5.19 16.65
C LYS A 155 5.39 6.54 16.33
N HIS A 156 5.72 6.79 15.07
CA HIS A 156 6.40 8.00 14.63
C HIS A 156 5.48 8.88 13.79
N GLN A 157 5.67 10.20 13.87
CA GLN A 157 5.04 11.15 12.96
C GLN A 157 5.73 11.12 11.59
N PRO A 158 4.99 11.39 10.49
CA PRO A 158 5.60 11.48 9.17
C PRO A 158 6.56 12.66 9.14
N ILE A 159 7.69 12.48 8.46
CA ILE A 159 8.58 13.59 8.14
C ILE A 159 7.99 14.40 6.97
N ALA A 160 8.45 15.64 6.79
CA ALA A 160 8.05 16.46 5.66
C ALA A 160 8.44 15.79 4.32
N LEU A 161 7.63 15.97 3.28
CA LEU A 161 7.90 15.38 1.94
C LEU A 161 9.28 15.78 1.41
N ASP A 162 9.66 17.05 1.57
CA ASP A 162 10.99 17.54 1.18
C ASP A 162 12.13 16.90 1.96
N ALA A 163 11.90 16.53 3.23
CA ALA A 163 12.90 15.82 4.03
C ALA A 163 13.01 14.36 3.57
N ALA A 164 11.88 13.69 3.30
CA ALA A 164 11.87 12.32 2.77
C ALA A 164 12.54 12.22 1.39
N ARG A 165 12.38 13.24 0.55
CA ARG A 165 13.01 13.32 -0.78
C ARG A 165 14.54 13.38 -0.72
N ARG A 166 15.11 13.84 0.39
CA ARG A 166 16.56 14.07 0.59
C ARG A 166 17.21 13.03 1.51
N ILE A 167 16.51 11.92 1.78
CA ILE A 167 17.14 10.81 2.50
C ILE A 167 18.18 10.20 1.55
N ASP A 168 19.44 10.31 1.94
CA ASP A 168 20.58 9.63 1.33
C ASP A 168 20.72 8.24 1.97
N ASP A 169 20.95 7.22 1.15
CA ASP A 169 21.22 5.83 1.59
C ASP A 169 22.71 5.47 1.46
#